data_AF-A0A4U5QMP6-F1
#
_entry.id   AF-A0A4U5QMP6-F1
#
_cell.length_a   1.000
_cell.length_b   1.000
_cell.length_c   1.000
_cell.angle_alpha   90.00
_cell.angle_beta   90.00
_cell.angle_gamma   90.00
#
_symmetry.space_group_name_H-M   'P 1'
#
loop_
_entity.id
_entity.type
_entity.pdbx_description
1 polymer ?
#
loop_
_entity_poly.entity_id
_entity_poly.type
_entity_poly.pdbx_seq_one_letter_code
_entity_poly.pdbx_strand_id
1 'polypeptide(L)'
;MCPSLSDFLEDDCLGNLTQLEYLSIGGLSEELEAFPEGVLNSIQHLNSNGSLKRLEIHGWDKLKSVPHQLQHLTALEELYILYFEGEGFEEALPEWLANLSSLRSLWIHNCKNLKFLPSSTAIQRLSKLNKLHIWACPLVSRNCRKENGSEWPKISHIPSIYIEGTRVQFSVVFLSSTNKKLVVLTIVRAVEPQILKEVMEWLFKAFAE
;
A
#
# COMPACT_ATOMS: atom_id res chain seq x y z
N MET A 1 -37.09 -10.67 6.10
CA MET A 1 -36.36 -10.51 4.83
C MET A 1 -35.20 -9.59 5.17
N CYS A 2 -33.95 -10.08 5.13
CA CYS A 2 -32.82 -9.15 5.18
C CYS A 2 -32.95 -8.24 3.95
N PRO A 3 -32.89 -6.91 4.11
CA PRO A 3 -32.77 -6.01 2.97
C PRO A 3 -31.63 -6.52 2.08
N SER A 4 -31.80 -6.54 0.77
CA SER A 4 -30.68 -6.90 -0.10
C SER A 4 -29.56 -5.90 0.13
N LEU A 5 -28.31 -6.32 -0.12
CA LEU A 5 -27.16 -5.44 0.05
C LEU A 5 -27.32 -4.09 -0.69
N SER A 6 -28.17 -4.05 -1.73
CA SER A 6 -28.61 -2.85 -2.46
C SER A 6 -29.26 -1.77 -1.59
N ASP A 7 -29.99 -2.15 -0.56
CA ASP A 7 -30.86 -1.25 0.20
C ASP A 7 -30.04 -0.40 1.21
N PHE A 8 -28.80 -0.79 1.48
CA PHE A 8 -27.86 -0.05 2.34
C PHE A 8 -27.01 0.99 1.57
N LEU A 9 -27.22 1.16 0.26
CA LEU A 9 -26.26 1.83 -0.64
C LEU A 9 -26.68 3.22 -1.11
N GLU A 10 -27.83 3.74 -0.68
CA GLU A 10 -28.33 5.05 -1.15
C GLU A 10 -28.16 6.19 -0.14
N ASP A 11 -27.98 5.89 1.15
CA ASP A 11 -27.80 6.92 2.18
C ASP A 11 -26.34 7.02 2.67
N ASP A 12 -25.90 8.23 3.03
CA ASP A 12 -24.58 8.53 3.63
C ASP A 12 -24.44 7.88 5.02
N CYS A 13 -24.20 6.57 5.02
CA CYS A 13 -24.17 5.75 6.22
C CYS A 13 -22.92 6.00 7.09
N LEU A 14 -21.86 6.62 6.53
CA LEU A 14 -20.60 6.85 7.24
C LEU A 14 -20.34 8.32 7.60
N GLY A 15 -21.15 9.28 7.09
CA GLY A 15 -20.94 10.71 7.28
C GLY A 15 -20.84 11.19 8.74
N ASN A 16 -21.42 10.45 9.68
CA ASN A 16 -21.37 10.76 11.11
C ASN A 16 -20.19 10.12 11.87
N LEU A 17 -19.40 9.25 11.23
CA LEU A 17 -18.32 8.50 11.87
C LEU A 17 -17.01 9.32 11.89
N THR A 18 -17.07 10.49 12.53
CA THR A 18 -15.96 11.48 12.57
C THR A 18 -14.71 11.02 13.32
N GLN A 19 -14.77 9.87 13.98
CA GLN A 19 -13.65 9.24 14.70
C GLN A 19 -13.18 7.94 14.05
N LEU A 20 -13.72 7.58 12.88
CA LEU A 20 -13.35 6.35 12.21
C LEU A 20 -11.92 6.47 11.66
N GLU A 21 -11.01 5.72 12.27
CA GLU A 21 -9.60 5.63 11.85
C GLU A 21 -9.33 4.45 10.93
N TYR A 22 -10.15 3.42 11.01
CA TYR A 22 -10.03 2.19 10.24
C TYR A 22 -11.34 1.87 9.54
N LEU A 23 -11.26 1.60 8.25
CA LEU A 23 -12.38 1.15 7.44
C LEU A 23 -11.93 -0.02 6.55
N SER A 24 -12.74 -1.07 6.49
CA SER A 24 -12.60 -2.15 5.51
C SER A 24 -13.85 -2.20 4.66
N ILE A 25 -13.68 -2.23 3.33
CA ILE A 25 -14.76 -2.28 2.34
C ILE A 25 -14.48 -3.36 1.29
N GLY A 26 -15.53 -3.94 0.73
CA GLY A 26 -15.44 -4.90 -0.38
C GLY A 26 -15.81 -6.32 0.03
N GLY A 27 -15.47 -7.30 -0.80
CA GLY A 27 -15.97 -8.67 -0.64
C GLY A 27 -17.50 -8.75 -0.79
N LEU A 28 -18.05 -7.89 -1.65
CA LEU A 28 -19.50 -7.80 -1.91
C LEU A 28 -19.94 -8.93 -2.86
N SER A 29 -21.25 -9.00 -3.13
CA SER A 29 -21.85 -10.02 -4.00
C SER A 29 -21.14 -10.12 -5.36
N GLU A 30 -20.91 -11.35 -5.83
CA GLU A 30 -20.42 -11.65 -7.19
C GLU A 30 -21.31 -11.05 -8.28
N GLU A 31 -22.54 -10.64 -7.95
CA GLU A 31 -23.45 -9.99 -8.90
C GLU A 31 -23.04 -8.56 -9.24
N LEU A 32 -22.38 -7.83 -8.33
CA LEU A 32 -22.03 -6.41 -8.50
C LEU A 32 -20.89 -6.23 -9.51
N GLU A 33 -21.07 -5.31 -10.46
CA GLU A 33 -20.04 -5.00 -11.46
C GLU A 33 -19.07 -3.88 -11.04
N ALA A 34 -19.44 -3.12 -10.01
CA ALA A 34 -18.68 -1.97 -9.52
C ALA A 34 -18.92 -1.74 -8.03
N PHE A 35 -18.04 -0.93 -7.40
CA PHE A 35 -18.29 -0.43 -6.06
C PHE A 35 -19.55 0.45 -6.04
N PRO A 36 -20.43 0.28 -5.04
CA PRO A 36 -21.59 1.15 -4.89
C PRO A 36 -21.19 2.61 -4.66
N GLU A 37 -21.79 3.53 -5.41
CA GLU A 37 -21.45 4.96 -5.34
C GLU A 37 -21.71 5.54 -3.95
N GLY A 38 -22.80 5.14 -3.27
CA GLY A 38 -23.09 5.63 -1.91
C GLY A 38 -22.00 5.32 -0.90
N VAL A 39 -21.38 4.13 -0.98
CA VAL A 39 -20.23 3.76 -0.13
C VAL A 39 -19.03 4.65 -0.44
N LEU A 40 -18.73 4.88 -1.73
CA LEU A 40 -17.61 5.72 -2.15
C LEU A 40 -17.79 7.18 -1.75
N ASN A 41 -19.00 7.72 -1.87
CA ASN A 41 -19.33 9.08 -1.47
C ASN A 41 -19.19 9.24 0.05
N SER A 42 -19.70 8.28 0.82
CA SER A 42 -19.57 8.27 2.28
C SER A 42 -18.10 8.30 2.74
N ILE A 43 -17.22 7.58 2.02
CA ILE A 43 -15.77 7.57 2.29
C ILE A 43 -15.11 8.93 2.04
N GLN A 44 -15.58 9.70 1.06
CA GLN A 44 -15.04 11.05 0.81
C GLN A 44 -15.33 12.00 1.99
N HIS A 45 -16.48 11.86 2.64
CA HIS A 45 -16.82 12.64 3.82
C HIS A 45 -15.88 12.36 5.01
N LEU A 46 -15.43 11.11 5.19
CA LEU A 46 -14.47 10.74 6.23
C LEU A 46 -13.10 11.43 6.04
N ASN A 47 -12.71 11.71 4.80
CA ASN A 47 -11.47 12.41 4.51
C ASN A 47 -11.54 13.90 4.82
N SER A 48 -12.70 14.55 4.66
CA SER A 48 -12.88 15.96 5.03
C SER A 48 -12.57 16.20 6.52
N ASN A 49 -12.79 15.20 7.36
CA ASN A 49 -12.50 15.24 8.79
C ASN A 49 -11.09 14.73 9.14
N GLY A 50 -10.37 14.13 8.17
CA GLY A 50 -9.00 13.62 8.32
C GLY A 50 -8.84 12.48 9.33
N SER A 51 -9.94 11.87 9.77
CA SER A 51 -9.93 10.82 10.80
C SER A 51 -9.42 9.49 10.26
N LEU A 52 -9.75 9.15 9.01
CA LEU A 52 -9.43 7.85 8.43
C LEU A 52 -7.92 7.71 8.17
N LYS A 53 -7.29 6.74 8.85
CA LYS A 53 -5.85 6.46 8.78
C LYS A 53 -5.54 5.18 8.01
N ARG A 54 -6.40 4.17 8.11
CA ARG A 54 -6.25 2.87 7.46
C ARG A 54 -7.50 2.53 6.66
N LEU A 55 -7.29 2.14 5.40
CA LEU A 55 -8.33 1.65 4.51
C LEU A 55 -7.92 0.28 3.95
N GLU A 56 -8.82 -0.67 4.06
CA GLU A 56 -8.73 -1.97 3.38
C GLU A 56 -9.80 -2.06 2.31
N ILE A 57 -9.39 -2.44 1.10
CA ILE A 57 -10.26 -2.60 -0.06
C ILE A 57 -10.12 -4.02 -0.55
N HIS A 58 -11.22 -4.74 -0.50
CA HIS A 58 -11.33 -6.12 -0.94
C HIS A 58 -11.97 -6.16 -2.34
N GLY A 59 -11.25 -6.76 -3.29
CA GLY A 59 -11.75 -7.04 -4.62
C GLY A 59 -12.79 -8.17 -4.62
N TRP A 60 -13.42 -8.34 -5.78
CA TRP A 60 -14.23 -9.50 -6.16
C TRP A 60 -14.19 -9.66 -7.69
N ASP A 61 -14.68 -10.78 -8.21
CA ASP A 61 -14.37 -11.26 -9.56
C ASP A 61 -14.76 -10.32 -10.70
N LYS A 62 -15.79 -9.50 -10.51
CA LYS A 62 -16.28 -8.58 -11.55
C LYS A 62 -15.58 -7.22 -11.55
N LEU A 63 -14.80 -6.89 -10.52
CA LEU A 63 -14.13 -5.59 -10.47
C LEU A 63 -12.99 -5.49 -11.45
N LYS A 64 -13.04 -4.42 -12.25
CA LYS A 64 -12.01 -4.11 -13.23
C LYS A 64 -10.89 -3.23 -12.67
N SER A 65 -11.15 -2.42 -11.66
CA SER A 65 -10.14 -1.51 -11.12
C SER A 65 -10.46 -1.10 -9.68
N VAL A 66 -9.46 -0.51 -9.02
CA VAL A 66 -9.65 0.13 -7.71
C VAL A 66 -10.35 1.48 -7.94
N PRO A 67 -11.41 1.81 -7.17
CA PRO A 67 -12.25 2.98 -7.45
C PRO A 67 -11.48 4.30 -7.34
N HIS A 68 -11.56 5.11 -8.40
CA HIS A 68 -10.84 6.38 -8.51
C HIS A 68 -11.25 7.42 -7.47
N GLN A 69 -12.46 7.31 -6.91
CA GLN A 69 -12.99 8.18 -5.87
C GLN A 69 -12.11 8.24 -4.62
N LEU A 70 -11.29 7.20 -4.39
CA LEU A 70 -10.35 7.13 -3.27
C LEU A 70 -9.13 8.03 -3.43
N GLN A 71 -8.92 8.64 -4.60
CA GLN A 71 -7.83 9.57 -4.85
C GLN A 71 -7.81 10.78 -3.90
N HIS A 72 -8.94 11.09 -3.28
CA HIS A 72 -9.09 12.24 -2.40
C HIS A 72 -8.67 11.94 -0.95
N LEU A 73 -8.39 10.68 -0.60
CA LEU A 73 -8.02 10.23 0.75
C LEU A 73 -6.58 10.62 1.15
N THR A 74 -6.24 11.90 1.04
CA THR A 74 -4.87 12.42 1.19
C THR A 74 -4.31 12.31 2.61
N ALA A 75 -5.17 12.15 3.62
CA ALA A 75 -4.79 11.94 5.02
C ALA A 75 -4.51 10.46 5.36
N LEU A 76 -4.80 9.52 4.44
CA LEU A 76 -4.65 8.10 4.65
C LEU A 76 -3.17 7.72 4.84
N GLU A 77 -2.88 6.91 5.85
CA GLU A 77 -1.53 6.50 6.20
C GLU A 77 -1.25 5.04 5.82
N GLU A 78 -2.29 4.21 5.76
CA GLU A 78 -2.18 2.81 5.38
C GLU A 78 -3.28 2.41 4.40
N LEU A 79 -2.87 1.77 3.29
CA LEU A 79 -3.77 1.24 2.28
C LEU A 79 -3.49 -0.25 2.06
N TYR A 80 -4.56 -1.04 2.08
CA TYR A 80 -4.52 -2.46 1.77
C TYR A 80 -5.41 -2.72 0.56
N ILE A 81 -4.81 -3.27 -0.50
CA ILE A 81 -5.48 -3.72 -1.72
C ILE A 81 -5.45 -5.25 -1.68
N LEU A 82 -6.60 -5.86 -1.47
CA LEU A 82 -6.75 -7.26 -1.08
C LEU A 82 -7.66 -7.99 -2.07
N TYR A 83 -7.33 -9.22 -2.46
CA TYR A 83 -8.24 -10.13 -3.16
C TYR A 83 -8.79 -9.62 -4.50
N PHE A 84 -7.99 -8.87 -5.27
CA PHE A 84 -8.35 -8.50 -6.65
C PHE A 84 -7.91 -9.61 -7.62
N GLU A 85 -8.75 -10.64 -7.73
CA GLU A 85 -8.47 -11.88 -8.47
C GLU A 85 -9.25 -12.02 -9.78
N GLY A 86 -10.24 -11.14 -10.00
CA GLY A 86 -11.08 -11.15 -11.19
C GLY A 86 -10.27 -11.06 -12.49
N GLU A 87 -10.66 -11.85 -13.50
CA GLU A 87 -9.98 -11.87 -14.81
C GLU A 87 -10.02 -10.52 -15.53
N GLY A 88 -11.04 -9.70 -15.24
CA GLY A 88 -11.19 -8.36 -15.78
C GLY A 88 -10.42 -7.27 -15.04
N PHE A 89 -9.73 -7.60 -13.93
CA PHE A 89 -9.00 -6.61 -13.15
C PHE A 89 -7.78 -6.10 -13.92
N GLU A 90 -7.57 -4.79 -13.86
CA GLU A 90 -6.46 -4.08 -14.48
C GLU A 90 -5.12 -4.69 -14.07
N GLU A 91 -4.27 -4.91 -15.05
CA GLU A 91 -2.93 -5.47 -14.82
C GLU A 91 -2.00 -4.48 -14.11
N ALA A 92 -2.41 -3.22 -13.95
CA ALA A 92 -1.65 -2.16 -13.30
C ALA A 92 -2.47 -1.51 -12.18
N LEU A 93 -1.81 -1.18 -11.07
CA LEU A 93 -2.42 -0.30 -10.06
C LEU A 93 -2.56 1.12 -10.61
N PRO A 94 -3.59 1.87 -10.18
CA PRO A 94 -3.91 3.15 -10.80
C PRO A 94 -2.95 4.28 -10.38
N GLU A 95 -2.70 5.19 -11.33
CA GLU A 95 -1.80 6.35 -11.14
C GLU A 95 -2.27 7.32 -10.05
N TRP A 96 -3.59 7.39 -9.79
CA TRP A 96 -4.14 8.28 -8.76
C TRP A 96 -3.67 7.93 -7.35
N LEU A 97 -3.10 6.73 -7.11
CA LEU A 97 -2.46 6.38 -5.85
C LEU A 97 -1.44 7.43 -5.43
N ALA A 98 -0.77 8.08 -6.39
CA ALA A 98 0.18 9.18 -6.16
C ALA A 98 -0.43 10.42 -5.45
N ASN A 99 -1.75 10.51 -5.35
CA ASN A 99 -2.45 11.59 -4.64
C ASN A 99 -2.52 11.32 -3.12
N LEU A 100 -2.26 10.10 -2.66
CA LEU A 100 -2.26 9.72 -1.24
C LEU A 100 -0.97 10.19 -0.55
N SER A 101 -0.82 11.50 -0.41
CA SER A 101 0.42 12.16 0.04
C SER A 101 0.82 11.83 1.48
N SER A 102 -0.10 11.32 2.30
CA SER A 102 0.19 10.87 3.67
C SER A 102 0.52 9.38 3.79
N LEU A 103 0.45 8.63 2.69
CA LEU A 103 0.59 7.18 2.70
C LEU A 103 1.98 6.76 3.18
N ARG A 104 2.01 5.92 4.21
CA ARG A 104 3.22 5.37 4.82
C ARG A 104 3.39 3.89 4.48
N SER A 105 2.30 3.14 4.45
CA SER A 105 2.32 1.70 4.16
C SER A 105 1.34 1.35 3.05
N LEU A 106 1.83 0.64 2.04
CA LEU A 106 1.02 0.03 0.98
C LEU A 106 1.13 -1.49 1.05
N TRP A 107 -0.01 -2.15 1.13
CA TRP A 107 -0.14 -3.60 1.15
C TRP A 107 -0.92 -4.06 -0.06
N ILE A 108 -0.37 -5.03 -0.78
CA ILE A 108 -0.98 -5.66 -1.94
C ILE A 108 -0.99 -7.16 -1.67
N HIS A 109 -2.19 -7.73 -1.54
CA HIS A 109 -2.34 -9.13 -1.14
C HIS A 109 -3.31 -9.88 -2.06
N ASN A 110 -2.88 -11.04 -2.53
CA ASN A 110 -3.68 -11.95 -3.32
C ASN A 110 -4.34 -11.27 -4.55
N CYS A 111 -3.56 -10.46 -5.28
CA CYS A 111 -3.96 -9.84 -6.54
C CYS A 111 -3.32 -10.62 -7.71
N LYS A 112 -4.02 -11.65 -8.21
CA LYS A 112 -3.43 -12.66 -9.10
C LYS A 112 -3.04 -12.13 -10.49
N ASN A 113 -3.83 -11.20 -11.04
CA ASN A 113 -3.65 -10.65 -12.39
C ASN A 113 -2.81 -9.37 -12.41
N LEU A 114 -2.49 -8.80 -11.24
CA LEU A 114 -1.72 -7.58 -11.15
C LEU A 114 -0.26 -7.81 -11.55
N LYS A 115 0.20 -7.13 -12.60
CA LYS A 115 1.56 -7.22 -13.15
C LYS A 115 2.40 -5.99 -12.86
N PHE A 116 1.79 -4.81 -12.78
CA PHE A 116 2.48 -3.53 -12.77
C PHE A 116 2.05 -2.67 -11.58
N LEU A 117 3.02 -1.96 -11.02
CA LEU A 117 2.80 -0.86 -10.11
C LEU A 117 2.54 0.42 -10.93
N PRO A 118 2.03 1.50 -10.29
CA PRO A 118 1.94 2.80 -10.93
C PRO A 118 3.29 3.24 -11.50
N SER A 119 3.28 4.22 -12.39
CA SER A 119 4.48 4.77 -13.00
C SER A 119 5.54 5.16 -11.95
N SER A 120 6.81 5.17 -12.36
CA SER A 120 7.89 5.62 -11.47
C SER A 120 7.62 7.04 -10.93
N THR A 121 7.06 7.91 -11.77
CA THR A 121 6.68 9.27 -11.39
C THR A 121 5.59 9.28 -10.32
N ALA A 122 4.59 8.41 -10.43
CA ALA A 122 3.54 8.28 -9.43
C ALA A 122 4.06 7.77 -8.08
N ILE A 123 4.85 6.69 -8.07
CA ILE A 123 5.42 6.17 -6.81
C ILE A 123 6.35 7.20 -6.14
N GLN A 124 7.16 7.94 -6.90
CA GLN A 124 8.05 8.97 -6.34
C GLN A 124 7.30 10.13 -5.66
N ARG A 125 6.06 10.41 -6.06
CA ARG A 125 5.21 11.41 -5.38
C ARG A 125 4.76 10.96 -3.98
N LEU A 126 4.77 9.66 -3.71
CA LEU A 126 4.49 9.08 -2.39
C LEU A 126 5.68 9.27 -1.43
N SER A 127 6.06 10.51 -1.19
CA SER A 127 7.28 10.89 -0.45
C SER A 127 7.36 10.38 0.99
N LYS A 128 6.22 10.01 1.61
CA LYS A 128 6.16 9.44 2.97
C LYS A 128 6.10 7.92 2.99
N LEU A 129 6.00 7.26 1.83
CA LEU A 129 5.88 5.81 1.74
C LEU A 129 7.15 5.15 2.25
N ASN A 130 7.02 4.41 3.34
CA ASN A 130 8.14 3.77 4.02
C ASN A 130 8.10 2.24 3.92
N LYS A 131 6.92 1.67 3.69
CA LYS A 131 6.68 0.23 3.65
C LYS A 131 5.86 -0.15 2.42
N LEU A 132 6.38 -1.12 1.67
CA LEU A 132 5.66 -1.81 0.63
C LEU A 132 5.64 -3.31 0.93
N HIS A 133 4.45 -3.90 0.96
CA HIS A 133 4.24 -5.32 1.14
C HIS A 133 3.50 -5.88 -0.06
N ILE A 134 4.07 -6.91 -0.69
CA ILE A 134 3.46 -7.66 -1.79
C ILE A 134 3.44 -9.13 -1.39
N TRP A 135 2.27 -9.75 -1.34
CA TRP A 135 2.11 -11.13 -0.89
C TRP A 135 1.08 -11.88 -1.72
N ALA A 136 1.38 -13.11 -2.13
CA ALA A 136 0.51 -13.93 -2.97
C ALA A 136 0.08 -13.24 -4.28
N CYS A 137 0.96 -12.41 -4.85
CA CYS A 137 0.70 -11.69 -6.09
C CYS A 137 1.71 -12.14 -7.15
N PRO A 138 1.52 -13.32 -7.78
CA PRO A 138 2.58 -14.04 -8.49
C PRO A 138 3.24 -13.25 -9.63
N LEU A 139 2.50 -12.39 -10.33
CA LEU A 139 3.01 -11.63 -11.47
C LEU A 139 3.77 -10.38 -11.01
N VAL A 140 3.16 -9.50 -10.21
CA VAL A 140 3.84 -8.31 -9.68
C VAL A 140 4.99 -8.65 -8.74
N SER A 141 4.89 -9.69 -7.90
CA SER A 141 6.01 -10.16 -7.06
C SER A 141 7.21 -10.58 -7.91
N ARG A 142 6.97 -11.23 -9.06
CA ARG A 142 8.03 -11.58 -10.02
C ARG A 142 8.62 -10.34 -10.66
N ASN A 143 7.79 -9.39 -11.07
CA ASN A 143 8.24 -8.15 -11.71
C ASN A 143 8.92 -7.18 -10.74
N CYS A 144 8.67 -7.31 -9.42
CA CYS A 144 9.33 -6.55 -8.36
C CYS A 144 10.57 -7.26 -7.80
N ARG A 145 11.09 -8.32 -8.43
CA ARG A 145 12.33 -8.95 -7.97
C ARG A 145 13.50 -7.97 -8.07
N LYS A 146 14.30 -7.86 -7.01
CA LYS A 146 15.42 -6.90 -6.95
C LYS A 146 16.50 -7.09 -8.01
N GLU A 147 16.77 -8.32 -8.40
CA GLU A 147 17.89 -8.65 -9.29
C GLU A 147 17.60 -8.35 -10.76
N ASN A 148 16.35 -8.57 -11.22
CA ASN A 148 15.98 -8.51 -12.64
C ASN A 148 14.53 -8.10 -12.89
N GLY A 149 13.80 -7.68 -11.87
CA GLY A 149 12.41 -7.28 -11.98
C GLY A 149 12.28 -5.91 -12.65
N SER A 150 11.46 -5.83 -13.69
CA SER A 150 11.21 -4.60 -14.44
C SER A 150 10.60 -3.47 -13.59
N GLU A 151 9.89 -3.82 -12.52
CA GLU A 151 9.23 -2.87 -11.62
C GLU A 151 10.13 -2.44 -10.46
N TRP A 152 11.25 -3.14 -10.22
CA TRP A 152 12.14 -2.84 -9.10
C TRP A 152 12.64 -1.38 -9.10
N PRO A 153 13.07 -0.77 -10.22
CA PRO A 153 13.52 0.61 -10.22
C PRO A 153 12.48 1.59 -9.67
N LYS A 154 11.19 1.32 -9.89
CA LYS A 154 10.07 2.15 -9.41
C LYS A 154 9.97 2.19 -7.89
N ILE A 155 10.30 1.08 -7.22
CA ILE A 155 10.14 0.92 -5.76
C ILE A 155 11.45 0.93 -4.98
N SER A 156 12.58 0.89 -5.67
CA SER A 156 13.91 0.76 -5.07
C SER A 156 14.29 1.85 -4.07
N HIS A 157 13.61 2.99 -4.08
CA HIS A 157 13.80 4.09 -3.13
C HIS A 157 13.01 3.90 -1.82
N ILE A 158 12.07 2.97 -1.75
CA ILE A 158 11.24 2.73 -0.57
C ILE A 158 12.08 2.03 0.52
N PRO A 159 12.18 2.58 1.74
CA PRO A 159 13.04 2.06 2.80
C PRO A 159 12.83 0.59 3.17
N SER A 160 11.58 0.12 3.25
CA SER A 160 11.27 -1.25 3.66
C SER A 160 10.36 -1.92 2.65
N ILE A 161 10.84 -3.02 2.05
CA ILE A 161 10.10 -3.76 1.03
C ILE A 161 10.06 -5.24 1.42
N TYR A 162 8.86 -5.80 1.40
CA TYR A 162 8.58 -7.22 1.63
C TYR A 162 7.88 -7.81 0.41
N ILE A 163 8.40 -8.93 -0.10
CA ILE A 163 7.86 -9.67 -1.23
C ILE A 163 7.75 -11.13 -0.82
N GLU A 164 6.55 -11.71 -0.94
CA GLU A 164 6.25 -13.10 -0.54
C GLU A 164 6.76 -13.44 0.87
N GLY A 165 6.49 -12.53 1.82
CA GLY A 165 6.90 -12.66 3.23
C GLY A 165 8.38 -12.44 3.50
N THR A 166 9.20 -12.31 2.47
CA THR A 166 10.64 -12.09 2.60
C THR A 166 10.95 -10.59 2.57
N ARG A 167 11.72 -10.12 3.56
CA ARG A 167 12.24 -8.76 3.56
C ARG A 167 13.38 -8.61 2.55
N VAL A 168 13.12 -7.93 1.43
CA VAL A 168 14.10 -7.76 0.35
C VAL A 168 14.88 -6.44 0.42
N GLN A 169 14.37 -5.47 1.18
CA GLN A 169 15.06 -4.20 1.44
C GLN A 169 14.75 -3.67 2.84
N PHE A 170 15.78 -3.11 3.49
CA PHE A 170 15.66 -2.31 4.69
C PHE A 170 16.66 -1.16 4.70
N SER A 171 16.21 0.05 5.00
CA SER A 171 17.10 1.16 5.32
C SER A 171 17.13 1.44 6.82
N VAL A 172 18.33 1.59 7.37
CA VAL A 172 18.55 2.08 8.74
C VAL A 172 19.03 3.52 8.65
N VAL A 173 18.46 4.38 9.48
CA VAL A 173 18.82 5.80 9.54
C VAL A 173 19.56 6.06 10.83
N PHE A 174 20.77 6.62 10.74
CA PHE A 174 21.56 7.04 11.90
C PHE A 174 21.79 8.54 11.87
N LEU A 175 21.89 9.13 13.06
CA LEU A 175 22.35 10.50 13.24
C LEU A 175 23.87 10.47 13.40
N SER A 176 24.59 11.11 12.47
CA SER A 176 26.03 11.33 12.63
C SER A 176 26.27 12.32 13.76
N SER A 177 26.99 11.89 14.80
CA SER A 177 27.42 12.70 15.94
C SER A 177 28.29 13.88 15.53
N THR A 178 29.10 13.71 14.47
CA THR A 178 30.10 14.68 14.01
C THR A 178 29.52 15.77 13.10
N ASN A 179 28.54 15.44 12.25
CA ASN A 179 28.04 16.38 11.25
C ASN A 179 26.55 16.72 11.36
N LYS A 180 25.81 16.15 12.33
CA LYS A 180 24.33 16.28 12.46
C LYS A 180 23.56 15.94 11.17
N LYS A 181 24.19 15.22 10.24
CA LYS A 181 23.57 14.76 8.99
C LYS A 181 22.99 13.37 9.20
N LEU A 182 21.83 13.14 8.61
CA LEU A 182 21.22 11.81 8.53
C LEU A 182 22.01 10.97 7.53
N VAL A 183 22.52 9.82 7.97
CA VAL A 183 23.12 8.81 7.09
C VAL A 183 22.11 7.69 6.93
N VAL A 184 21.68 7.45 5.69
CA VAL A 184 20.76 6.35 5.35
C VAL A 184 21.59 5.19 4.81
N LEU A 185 21.63 4.09 5.54
CA LEU A 185 22.25 2.84 5.11
C LEU A 185 21.18 1.89 4.62
N THR A 186 21.15 1.65 3.31
CA THR A 186 20.26 0.65 2.72
C THR A 186 20.95 -0.71 2.79
N ILE A 187 20.50 -1.54 3.73
CA ILE A 187 20.93 -2.93 3.86
C ILE A 187 20.15 -3.74 2.83
N VAL A 188 20.87 -4.23 1.84
CA VAL A 188 20.34 -5.08 0.77
C VAL A 188 20.59 -6.53 1.15
N ARG A 189 19.51 -7.27 1.38
CA ARG A 189 19.49 -8.70 1.73
C ARG A 189 20.03 -8.98 3.14
N ALA A 190 19.14 -9.42 4.03
CA ALA A 190 19.58 -10.16 5.21
C ALA A 190 19.91 -11.59 4.74
N VAL A 191 21.19 -11.88 4.55
CA VAL A 191 21.64 -13.27 4.55
C VAL A 191 21.67 -13.64 6.03
N GLU A 192 20.62 -14.26 6.53
CA GLU A 192 20.48 -14.70 7.94
C GLU A 192 20.30 -13.59 9.01
N PRO A 193 19.45 -13.81 10.04
CA PRO A 193 19.29 -12.91 11.18
C PRO A 193 20.60 -12.59 11.92
N GLN A 194 21.57 -13.50 11.88
CA GLN A 194 22.86 -13.38 12.55
C GLN A 194 23.74 -12.28 11.92
N ILE A 195 23.84 -12.22 10.59
CA ILE A 195 24.62 -11.20 9.87
C ILE A 195 23.99 -9.82 10.05
N LEU A 196 22.66 -9.74 10.14
CA LEU A 196 21.95 -8.49 10.47
C LEU A 196 22.40 -7.94 11.82
N LYS A 197 22.52 -8.80 12.83
CA LYS A 197 23.01 -8.40 14.15
C LYS A 197 24.45 -7.91 14.10
N GLU A 198 25.33 -8.61 13.38
CA GLU A 198 26.74 -8.24 13.22
C GLU A 198 26.92 -6.92 12.45
N VAL A 199 26.16 -6.72 11.37
CA VAL A 199 26.14 -5.46 10.62
C VAL A 199 25.65 -4.32 11.50
N MET A 200 24.60 -4.53 12.30
CA MET A 200 24.10 -3.53 13.23
C MET A 200 25.12 -3.21 14.34
N GLU A 201 25.78 -4.21 14.92
CA GLU A 201 26.85 -4.00 15.92
C GLU A 201 28.06 -3.27 15.32
N TRP A 202 28.47 -3.61 14.10
CA TRP A 202 29.53 -2.90 13.38
C TRP A 202 29.15 -1.44 13.12
N LEU A 203 27.92 -1.19 12.67
CA LEU A 203 27.40 0.16 12.45
C LEU A 203 27.36 0.96 13.75
N PHE A 204 26.86 0.38 14.85
CA PHE A 204 26.86 1.06 16.15
C PHE A 204 28.27 1.42 16.60
N LYS A 205 29.27 0.56 16.38
CA LYS A 205 30.68 0.89 16.68
C LYS A 205 31.23 1.98 15.77
N ALA A 206 31.03 1.86 14.46
CA ALA A 206 31.58 2.79 13.47
C ALA A 206 31.05 4.23 13.58
N PHE A 207 29.87 4.42 14.17
CA PHE A 207 29.25 5.74 14.36
C PHE A 207 29.23 6.24 15.81
N ALA A 208 29.79 5.47 16.77
CA ALA A 208 29.96 5.88 18.16
C ALA A 208 31.30 6.58 18.44
N GLU A 209 32.26 6.52 17.49
CA GLU A 209 33.53 7.26 17.48
C GLU A 209 33.44 8.56 16.67
#